data_AF-A0A9E0BIA9-F1
#
_entry.id   AF-A0A9E0BIA9-F1
#
_cell.length_a   1.000
_cell.length_b   1.000
_cell.length_c   1.000
_cell.angle_alpha   90.00
_cell.angle_beta   90.00
_cell.angle_gamma   90.00
#
_symmetry.space_group_name_H-M   'P 1'
#
loop_
_entity.id
_entity.type
_entity.pdbx_description
1 polymer ?
#
loop_
_entity_poly.entity_id
_entity_poly.type
_entity_poly.pdbx_seq_one_letter_code
_entity_poly.pdbx_strand_id
1 'polypeptide(L)'
;RQYAALADELTAIREASPPDTTQGRFNPVKGDPNRDFGGFPTGVQGLETLLHVRPGVTTADIDRAMGLELDRFAGSWRCTGPECAQVLDILGAESRSVKDVLLAFPTERRRAVQMGLMWMCKLGMLDWL
;
A
#
# COMPACT_ATOMS: atom_id res chain seq x y z
N ARG A 1 -11.85 -21.91 17.88
CA ARG A 1 -12.88 -22.41 16.92
C ARG A 1 -14.12 -21.51 16.92
N GLN A 2 -14.70 -21.18 18.07
CA GLN A 2 -15.90 -20.32 18.14
C GLN A 2 -15.70 -18.92 17.53
N TYR A 3 -14.54 -18.28 17.75
CA TYR A 3 -14.22 -16.98 17.13
C TYR A 3 -14.05 -17.03 15.61
N ALA A 4 -13.55 -18.13 15.05
CA ALA A 4 -13.40 -18.29 13.61
C ALA A 4 -14.77 -18.46 12.93
N ALA A 5 -15.62 -19.31 13.51
CA ALA A 5 -16.99 -19.50 13.02
C ALA A 5 -17.81 -18.20 13.06
N LEU A 6 -17.64 -17.39 14.11
CA LEU A 6 -18.28 -16.07 14.20
C LEU A 6 -17.76 -15.11 13.12
N ALA A 7 -16.46 -15.11 12.83
CA ALA A 7 -15.89 -14.28 11.78
C ALA A 7 -16.40 -14.68 10.38
N ASP A 8 -16.52 -15.97 10.12
CA ASP A 8 -17.07 -16.51 8.86
C ASP A 8 -18.55 -16.11 8.70
N GLU A 9 -19.35 -16.23 9.76
CA GLU A 9 -20.75 -15.83 9.78
C GLU A 9 -20.93 -14.33 9.50
N LEU A 10 -20.14 -13.47 10.16
CA LEU A 10 -20.18 -12.03 9.93
C LEU A 10 -19.73 -11.63 8.52
N THR A 11 -18.79 -12.38 7.93
CA THR A 11 -18.33 -12.15 6.55
C THR A 11 -19.46 -12.45 5.56
N ALA A 12 -20.15 -13.59 5.73
CA ALA A 12 -21.29 -13.97 4.90
C ALA A 12 -22.44 -12.96 4.97
N ILE A 13 -22.73 -12.42 6.16
CA ILE A 13 -23.75 -11.36 6.34
C ILE A 13 -23.35 -10.08 5.60
N ARG A 14 -22.08 -9.70 5.63
CA ARG A 14 -21.58 -8.49 4.95
C ARG A 14 -21.69 -8.61 3.43
N GLU A 15 -21.36 -9.77 2.87
CA GLU A 15 -21.48 -10.04 1.43
C GLU A 15 -22.94 -10.06 0.95
N ALA A 16 -23.85 -10.58 1.79
CA ALA A 16 -25.27 -10.67 1.46
C ALA A 16 -26.04 -9.34 1.65
N SER A 17 -25.43 -8.35 2.30
CA SER A 17 -26.08 -7.07 2.57
C SER A 17 -25.92 -6.11 1.39
N PRO A 18 -27.00 -5.46 0.92
CA PRO A 18 -26.88 -4.45 -0.13
C PRO A 18 -26.03 -3.27 0.35
N PRO A 19 -25.28 -2.60 -0.54
CA PRO A 19 -24.50 -1.42 -0.17
C PRO A 19 -25.43 -0.34 0.37
N ASP A 20 -25.17 0.11 1.61
CA ASP A 20 -25.97 1.14 2.23
C ASP A 20 -25.73 2.48 1.53
N THR A 21 -26.72 2.94 0.77
CA THR A 21 -26.69 4.20 0.03
C THR A 21 -27.15 5.39 0.89
N THR A 22 -27.54 5.15 2.14
CA THR A 22 -28.19 6.13 3.02
C THR A 22 -27.38 6.42 4.29
N GLN A 23 -26.17 6.98 4.16
CA GLN A 23 -25.36 7.29 5.35
C GLN A 23 -24.71 8.69 5.31
N GLY A 24 -25.52 9.69 5.67
CA GLY A 24 -24.99 10.95 6.18
C GLY A 24 -24.23 10.74 7.49
N ARG A 25 -23.32 11.65 7.85
CA ARG A 25 -22.65 11.65 9.15
C ARG A 25 -23.71 11.66 10.26
N PHE A 26 -23.98 10.51 10.88
CA PHE A 26 -24.88 10.41 12.04
C PHE A 26 -24.37 11.20 13.25
N ASN A 27 -23.05 11.45 13.31
CA ASN A 27 -22.42 12.22 14.37
C ASN A 27 -21.36 13.19 13.78
N PRO A 28 -21.43 14.50 14.09
CA PRO A 28 -20.50 15.49 13.54
C PRO A 28 -19.09 15.40 14.12
N VAL A 29 -18.92 14.72 15.26
CA VAL A 29 -17.64 14.60 16.00
C VAL A 29 -17.03 13.21 15.89
N LYS A 30 -17.84 12.16 15.81
CA LYS A 30 -17.38 10.77 15.63
C LYS A 30 -17.85 10.26 14.27
N GLY A 31 -16.92 9.99 13.36
CA GLY A 31 -17.23 9.30 12.11
C GLY A 31 -17.63 7.85 12.37
N ASP A 32 -18.18 7.19 11.34
CA ASP A 32 -18.45 5.76 11.39
C ASP A 32 -17.09 5.04 11.29
N PRO A 33 -16.66 4.27 12.32
CA PRO A 33 -15.39 3.56 12.27
C PRO A 33 -15.30 2.59 11.08
N ASN A 34 -16.38 1.92 10.68
CA ASN A 34 -16.33 1.02 9.53
C ASN A 34 -16.16 1.77 8.20
N ARG A 35 -16.58 3.03 8.14
CA ARG A 35 -16.33 3.91 6.99
C ARG A 35 -14.93 4.50 7.03
N ASP A 36 -14.55 5.07 8.18
CA ASP A 36 -13.27 5.73 8.40
C ASP A 36 -12.10 4.75 8.27
N PHE A 37 -12.33 3.49 8.69
CA PHE A 37 -11.39 2.38 8.55
C PHE A 37 -11.77 1.40 7.42
N GLY A 38 -12.80 1.67 6.63
CA GLY A 38 -13.25 0.80 5.52
C GLY A 38 -12.25 0.72 4.37
N GLY A 39 -11.39 1.73 4.26
CA GLY A 39 -10.23 1.74 3.38
C GLY A 39 -8.93 1.26 4.02
N PHE A 40 -8.96 0.72 5.25
CA PHE A 40 -7.73 0.10 5.79
C PHE A 40 -7.36 -1.07 4.88
N PRO A 41 -6.10 -1.11 4.40
CA PRO A 41 -5.68 -2.16 3.49
C PRO A 41 -5.64 -3.49 4.25
N THR A 42 -6.74 -4.24 4.17
CA THR A 42 -6.81 -5.66 4.54
C THR A 42 -6.20 -6.53 3.45
N GLY A 43 -5.96 -5.96 2.26
CA GLY A 43 -5.29 -6.61 1.15
C GLY A 43 -3.79 -6.79 1.41
N VAL A 44 -3.30 -8.00 1.17
CA VAL A 44 -1.87 -8.26 1.06
C VAL A 44 -1.42 -7.82 -0.32
N GLN A 45 -0.31 -7.08 -0.42
CA GLN A 45 0.30 -6.74 -1.71
C GLN A 45 0.61 -8.03 -2.47
N GLY A 46 -0.08 -8.23 -3.60
CA GLY A 46 0.11 -9.34 -4.51
C GLY A 46 0.89 -8.92 -5.76
N LEU A 47 1.27 -9.90 -6.59
CA LEU A 47 1.98 -9.63 -7.85
C LEU A 47 1.13 -8.81 -8.84
N GLU A 48 -0.18 -8.96 -8.79
CA GLU A 48 -1.12 -8.26 -9.67
C GLU A 48 -1.60 -6.92 -9.06
N THR A 49 -1.14 -6.56 -7.85
CA THR A 49 -1.46 -5.24 -7.27
C THR A 49 -0.90 -4.14 -8.15
N LEU A 50 -1.76 -3.25 -8.63
CA LEU A 50 -1.35 -2.08 -9.40
C LEU A 50 -0.83 -1.00 -8.46
N LEU A 51 0.33 -0.45 -8.80
CA LEU A 51 0.96 0.66 -8.10
C LEU A 51 1.00 1.87 -9.02
N HIS A 52 0.82 3.05 -8.45
CA HIS A 52 1.08 4.32 -9.13
C HIS A 52 1.82 5.28 -8.21
N VAL A 53 2.53 6.24 -8.80
CA VAL A 53 3.21 7.31 -8.05
C VAL A 53 2.16 8.33 -7.61
N ARG A 54 2.17 8.70 -6.33
CA ARG A 54 1.26 9.74 -5.83
C ARG A 54 1.60 11.09 -6.46
N PRO A 55 0.61 11.92 -6.85
CA PRO A 55 0.88 13.24 -7.43
C PRO A 55 1.81 14.09 -6.58
N GLY A 56 2.83 14.68 -7.21
CA GLY A 56 3.80 15.56 -6.56
C GLY A 56 4.99 14.85 -5.90
N VAL A 57 5.03 13.51 -5.91
CA VAL A 57 6.18 12.75 -5.43
C VAL A 57 7.32 12.83 -6.44
N THR A 58 8.53 13.07 -5.92
CA THR A 58 9.77 13.23 -6.68
C THR A 58 10.92 12.47 -6.02
N THR A 59 12.08 12.42 -6.68
CA THR A 59 13.31 11.85 -6.10
C THR A 59 13.75 12.56 -4.82
N ALA A 60 13.43 13.86 -4.67
CA ALA A 60 13.73 14.60 -3.44
C ALA A 60 12.98 14.05 -2.20
N ASP A 61 11.84 13.39 -2.39
CA ASP A 61 11.12 12.73 -1.30
C ASP A 61 11.85 11.46 -0.82
N ILE A 62 12.51 10.75 -1.75
CA ILE A 62 13.37 9.59 -1.42
C ILE A 62 14.56 10.06 -0.58
N ASP A 63 15.26 11.10 -1.05
CA ASP A 63 16.42 11.65 -0.34
C ASP A 63 16.06 12.11 1.07
N ARG A 64 14.91 12.79 1.21
CA ARG A 64 14.39 13.23 2.50
C ARG A 64 14.12 12.04 3.42
N ALA A 65 13.46 10.99 2.93
CA ALA A 65 13.16 9.81 3.72
C ALA A 65 14.43 9.10 4.20
N MET A 66 15.41 8.91 3.33
CA MET A 66 16.69 8.26 3.67
C MET A 66 17.57 9.07 4.65
N GLY A 67 17.32 10.37 4.74
CA GLY A 67 17.90 11.25 5.75
C GLY A 67 17.41 10.97 7.18
N LEU A 68 16.25 10.34 7.34
CA LEU A 68 15.66 10.07 8.65
C LEU A 68 16.28 8.84 9.31
N GLU A 69 16.72 8.98 10.55
CA GLU A 69 17.36 7.90 11.31
C GLU A 69 16.42 6.69 11.46
N LEU A 70 15.12 6.94 11.68
CA LEU A 70 14.10 5.90 11.79
C LEU A 70 13.91 5.12 10.47
N ASP A 71 14.11 5.76 9.33
CA ASP A 71 14.02 5.11 8.03
C ASP A 71 15.18 4.12 7.81
N ARG A 72 16.34 4.37 8.43
CA ARG A 72 17.55 3.55 8.29
C ARG A 72 17.49 2.23 9.05
N PHE A 73 16.65 2.12 10.09
CA PHE A 73 16.59 0.94 10.96
C PHE A 73 16.44 -0.38 10.19
N ALA A 74 15.66 -0.40 9.11
CA ALA A 74 15.44 -1.58 8.26
C ALA A 74 16.03 -1.43 6.84
N GLY A 75 16.96 -0.50 6.63
CA GLY A 75 17.46 -0.13 5.30
C GLY A 75 18.09 -1.30 4.52
N SER A 76 18.73 -2.25 5.21
CA SER A 76 19.36 -3.42 4.57
C SER A 76 18.36 -4.48 4.06
N TRP A 77 17.09 -4.40 4.46
CA TRP A 77 16.05 -5.37 4.10
C TRP A 77 15.17 -4.93 2.93
N ARG A 78 15.40 -3.73 2.39
CA ARG A 78 14.58 -3.11 1.36
C ARG A 78 15.42 -2.50 0.23
N CYS A 79 14.76 -1.86 -0.72
CA CYS A 79 15.40 -1.12 -1.80
C CYS A 79 16.35 -0.04 -1.28
N THR A 80 17.44 0.14 -2.01
CA THR A 80 18.36 1.27 -1.89
C THR A 80 17.72 2.52 -2.50
N GLY A 81 18.26 3.70 -2.17
CA GLY A 81 17.82 4.97 -2.79
C GLY A 81 17.79 4.95 -4.32
N PRO A 82 18.86 4.49 -4.99
CA PRO A 82 18.86 4.33 -6.44
C PRO A 82 17.77 3.39 -6.96
N GLU A 83 17.50 2.28 -6.26
CA GLU A 83 16.40 1.38 -6.62
C GLU A 83 15.03 2.04 -6.41
N CYS A 84 14.84 2.84 -5.36
CA CYS A 84 13.62 3.64 -5.17
C CYS A 84 13.40 4.61 -6.32
N ALA A 85 14.46 5.32 -6.76
CA ALA A 85 14.38 6.26 -7.87
C ALA A 85 14.02 5.54 -9.17
N GLN A 86 14.65 4.38 -9.42
CA GLN A 86 14.32 3.54 -10.56
C GLN A 86 12.87 3.05 -10.53
N VAL A 87 12.30 2.75 -9.36
CA VAL A 87 10.87 2.44 -9.23
C VAL A 87 10.00 3.62 -9.67
N LEU A 88 10.33 4.85 -9.26
CA LEU A 88 9.59 6.04 -9.71
C LEU A 88 9.67 6.20 -11.23
N ASP A 89 10.84 5.96 -11.84
CA ASP A 89 11.02 6.03 -13.29
C ASP A 89 10.23 4.94 -14.03
N ILE A 90 10.19 3.71 -13.49
CA ILE A 90 9.44 2.59 -14.07
C ILE A 90 7.94 2.86 -14.08
N LEU A 91 7.41 3.40 -12.97
CA LEU A 91 5.99 3.71 -12.85
C LEU A 91 5.65 4.94 -13.71
N GLY A 92 6.48 5.98 -13.67
CA GLY A 92 6.23 7.21 -14.41
C GLY A 92 4.84 7.77 -14.12
N ALA A 93 4.07 8.07 -15.17
CA ALA A 93 2.69 8.54 -15.06
C ALA A 93 1.63 7.41 -15.11
N GLU A 94 2.04 6.16 -15.27
CA GLU A 94 1.13 5.02 -15.48
C GLU A 94 1.11 4.09 -14.26
N SER A 95 -0.02 3.43 -14.05
CA SER A 95 -0.10 2.34 -13.07
C SER A 95 0.56 1.08 -13.63
N ARG A 96 1.36 0.38 -12.82
CA ARG A 96 1.92 -0.93 -13.20
C ARG A 96 1.76 -1.95 -12.09
N SER A 97 1.68 -3.22 -12.47
CA SER A 97 1.62 -4.30 -11.48
C SER A 97 2.94 -4.41 -10.71
N VAL A 98 2.88 -4.88 -9.46
CA VAL A 98 4.07 -5.25 -8.68
C VAL A 98 4.96 -6.19 -9.49
N LYS A 99 4.37 -7.16 -10.20
CA LYS A 99 5.09 -8.08 -11.08
C LYS A 99 5.92 -7.35 -12.14
N ASP A 100 5.32 -6.40 -12.86
CA ASP A 100 6.00 -5.67 -13.93
C ASP A 100 7.16 -4.84 -13.38
N VAL A 101 6.97 -4.22 -12.21
CA VAL A 101 8.05 -3.50 -11.52
C VAL A 101 9.17 -4.46 -11.14
N LEU A 102 8.86 -5.60 -10.51
CA LEU A 102 9.86 -6.58 -10.07
C LEU A 102 10.64 -7.21 -11.23
N LEU A 103 10.00 -7.39 -12.40
CA LEU A 103 10.66 -7.94 -13.57
C LEU A 103 11.74 -7.02 -14.15
N ALA A 104 11.70 -5.72 -13.84
CA ALA A 104 12.74 -4.76 -14.22
C ALA A 104 14.01 -4.83 -13.37
N PHE A 105 14.00 -5.62 -12.28
CA PHE A 105 15.15 -5.78 -11.38
C PHE A 105 15.76 -7.20 -11.48
N PRO A 106 17.07 -7.34 -11.21
CA PRO A 106 17.72 -8.65 -11.08
C PRO A 106 17.05 -9.53 -10.04
N THR A 107 16.98 -10.84 -10.29
CA THR A 107 16.23 -11.81 -9.48
C THR A 107 16.60 -11.76 -8.00
N GLU A 108 17.89 -11.61 -7.70
CA GLU A 108 18.47 -11.50 -6.37
C GLU A 108 18.04 -10.22 -5.62
N ARG A 109 17.65 -9.17 -6.34
CA ARG A 109 17.19 -7.90 -5.78
C ARG A 109 15.68 -7.84 -5.59
N ARG A 110 14.91 -8.67 -6.30
CA ARG A 110 13.42 -8.61 -6.30
C ARG A 110 12.81 -8.65 -4.90
N ARG A 111 13.34 -9.46 -3.98
CA ARG A 111 12.83 -9.52 -2.60
C ARG A 111 13.00 -8.18 -1.86
N ALA A 112 14.17 -7.55 -2.00
CA ALA A 112 14.44 -6.26 -1.38
C ALA A 112 13.58 -5.16 -2.02
N VAL A 113 13.44 -5.18 -3.34
CA VAL A 113 12.57 -4.25 -4.08
C VAL A 113 11.12 -4.42 -3.64
N GLN A 114 10.60 -5.65 -3.52
CA GLN A 114 9.23 -5.90 -3.07
C GLN A 114 8.95 -5.32 -1.67
N MET A 115 9.85 -5.57 -0.71
CA MET A 115 9.77 -4.93 0.62
C MET A 115 9.84 -3.40 0.52
N GLY A 116 10.64 -2.91 -0.41
CA GLY A 116 10.75 -1.52 -0.80
C GLY A 116 9.45 -0.89 -1.27
N LEU A 117 8.72 -1.55 -2.16
CA LEU A 117 7.45 -1.07 -2.69
C LEU A 117 6.45 -0.88 -1.55
N MET A 118 6.31 -1.86 -0.66
CA MET A 118 5.47 -1.73 0.53
C MET A 118 5.89 -0.54 1.40
N TRP A 119 7.19 -0.35 1.60
CA TRP A 119 7.70 0.76 2.39
C TRP A 119 7.44 2.13 1.74
N MET A 120 7.62 2.26 0.43
CA MET A 120 7.31 3.47 -0.31
C MET A 120 5.81 3.80 -0.24
N CYS A 121 4.94 2.79 -0.25
CA CYS A 121 3.51 2.99 -0.01
C CYS A 121 3.24 3.46 1.43
N LYS A 122 3.92 2.87 2.42
CA LYS A 122 3.83 3.30 3.83
C LYS A 122 4.27 4.75 4.03
N LEU A 123 5.26 5.21 3.27
CA LEU A 123 5.72 6.60 3.27
C LEU A 123 4.82 7.54 2.44
N GLY A 124 3.78 7.01 1.78
CA GLY A 124 2.86 7.78 0.95
C GLY A 124 3.45 8.23 -0.39
N MET A 125 4.54 7.61 -0.84
CA MET A 125 5.16 7.89 -2.15
C MET A 125 4.42 7.17 -3.28
N LEU A 126 3.95 5.96 -2.99
CA LEU A 126 3.18 5.12 -3.91
C LEU A 126 1.78 4.89 -3.33
N ASP A 127 0.84 4.58 -4.20
CA ASP A 127 -0.51 4.18 -3.83
C ASP A 127 -0.97 2.94 -4.58
N TRP A 128 -1.95 2.22 -4.02
CA TRP A 128 -2.49 0.96 -4.56
C TRP A 128 -4.03 0.93 -4.57
N LEU A 129 -4.69 2.07 -4.71
CA LEU A 129 -6.15 2.19 -4.80
C LEU A 129 -6.60 2.59 -6.21
#